data_AF-A0A6S6SMW2-F1
#
_entry.id   AF-A0A6S6SMW2-F1
#
_cell.length_a   1.000
_cell.length_b   1.000
_cell.length_c   1.000
_cell.angle_alpha   90.00
_cell.angle_beta   90.00
_cell.angle_gamma   90.00
#
_symmetry.space_group_name_H-M   'P 1'
#
loop_
_entity.id
_entity.type
_entity.pdbx_description
1 polymer ?
#
loop_
_entity_poly.entity_id
_entity_poly.type
_entity_poly.pdbx_seq_one_letter_code
_entity_poly.pdbx_strand_id
1 'polypeptide(L)' 'MSNIDKILLEALALESTEKLQLIDKILASFYVENKGVESVWNDEVEERIGTYENGNLPEIHEADTFAKYKK' A
#
# COMPACT_ATOMS: atom_id res chain seq x y z
N MET A 1 22.01 33.12 2.87
CA MET A 1 20.69 32.47 2.76
C MET A 1 20.91 31.03 2.35
N SER A 2 20.30 30.10 3.08
CA SER A 2 20.28 28.70 2.68
C SER A 2 19.48 28.54 1.38
N ASN A 3 19.67 27.43 0.68
CA ASN A 3 18.85 27.12 -0.49
C ASN A 3 17.37 26.95 -0.11
N ILE A 4 17.10 26.41 1.09
CA ILE A 4 15.75 26.24 1.63
C ILE A 4 15.07 27.60 1.82
N ASP A 5 15.78 28.61 2.30
CA ASP A 5 15.22 29.95 2.54
C ASP A 5 14.76 30.61 1.22
N LYS A 6 15.49 30.38 0.13
CA LYS A 6 15.13 30.90 -1.20
C LYS A 6 13.88 30.22 -1.74
N ILE A 7 13.83 28.90 -1.66
CA ILE A 7 12.66 28.10 -2.08
C ILE A 7 11.42 28.49 -1.27
N LEU A 8 11.58 28.74 0.03
CA LEU A 8 10.48 29.20 0.88
C LEU A 8 9.95 30.57 0.43
N LEU A 9 10.83 31.52 0.12
CA LEU A 9 10.41 32.83 -0.39
C LEU A 9 9.64 32.71 -1.70
N GLU A 10 10.11 31.88 -2.63
CA GLU A 10 9.43 31.62 -3.90
C GLU A 10 8.07 30.96 -3.68
N ALA A 11 7.98 29.96 -2.80
CA ALA A 11 6.72 29.29 -2.47
C ALA A 11 5.71 30.24 -1.78
N LEU A 12 6.17 31.18 -0.97
CA LEU A 12 5.32 32.18 -0.33
C LEU A 12 4.79 33.22 -1.31
N ALA A 13 5.48 33.47 -2.42
CA ALA A 13 5.06 34.40 -3.47
C ALA A 13 3.99 33.84 -4.42
N LEU A 14 3.76 32.53 -4.42
CA LEU A 14 2.75 31.87 -5.26
C LEU A 14 1.31 32.25 -4.90
N GLU A 15 0.41 32.20 -5.88
CA GLU A 15 -1.03 32.35 -5.65
C GLU A 15 -1.60 31.14 -4.88
N SER A 16 -2.78 31.31 -4.26
CA SER A 16 -3.38 30.27 -3.40
C SER A 16 -3.52 28.90 -4.11
N THR A 17 -3.91 28.89 -5.38
CA THR A 17 -4.05 27.66 -6.16
C THR A 17 -2.71 26.99 -6.43
N GLU A 18 -1.68 27.78 -6.75
CA GLU A 18 -0.33 27.26 -7.03
C GLU A 18 0.33 26.73 -5.75
N LYS A 19 0.09 27.37 -4.60
CA LYS A 19 0.52 26.86 -3.29
C LYS A 19 -0.07 25.49 -2.99
N LEU A 20 -1.36 25.29 -3.23
CA LEU A 20 -2.01 23.99 -3.04
C LEU A 20 -1.39 22.92 -3.94
N GLN A 21 -1.20 23.22 -5.22
CA GLN A 21 -0.54 22.30 -6.16
C GLN A 21 0.88 21.94 -5.74
N LEU A 22 1.65 22.90 -5.22
CA LEU A 22 3.00 22.67 -4.72
C LEU A 22 2.98 21.76 -3.49
N ILE A 23 2.09 22.01 -2.54
CA ILE A 23 1.91 21.17 -1.35
C ILE A 23 1.55 19.74 -1.74
N ASP A 24 0.61 19.54 -2.67
CA ASP A 24 0.21 18.21 -3.14
C ASP A 24 1.38 17.45 -3.75
N LYS A 25 2.20 18.11 -4.58
CA LYS A 25 3.41 17.51 -5.17
C LYS A 25 4.46 17.14 -4.13
N ILE A 26 4.67 18.00 -3.13
CA ILE A 26 5.60 17.72 -2.02
C ILE A 26 5.09 16.53 -1.22
N LEU A 27 3.81 16.50 -0.88
CA LEU A 27 3.20 15.38 -0.16
C LEU A 27 3.31 14.08 -0.97
N ALA A 28 2.97 14.11 -2.26
CA ALA A 28 3.12 12.98 -3.17
C ALA A 28 4.56 12.45 -3.21
N SER A 29 5.57 13.32 -3.10
CA SER A 29 6.99 12.90 -3.10
C SER A 29 7.41 12.08 -1.88
N PHE A 30 6.69 12.20 -0.75
CA PHE A 30 6.94 11.35 0.43
C PHE A 30 6.37 9.94 0.26
N TYR A 31 5.36 9.80 -0.59
CA TYR A 31 4.88 8.50 -1.01
C TYR A 31 5.79 8.00 -2.12
N VAL A 32 6.79 7.19 -1.76
CA VAL A 32 7.51 6.36 -2.73
C VAL A 32 6.46 5.64 -3.57
N GLU A 33 6.58 5.66 -4.90
CA GLU A 33 5.77 4.82 -5.79
C GLU A 33 5.83 3.39 -5.24
N ASN A 34 4.80 2.98 -4.50
CA ASN A 34 4.77 1.66 -3.91
C ASN A 34 4.39 0.70 -5.03
N LYS A 35 5.39 0.27 -5.79
CA LYS A 35 5.25 -0.80 -6.78
C LYS A 35 5.05 -2.18 -6.12
N GLY A 36 5.06 -2.27 -4.78
CA GLY A 36 5.54 -3.46 -4.09
C GLY A 36 4.66 -4.03 -2.98
N VAL A 37 3.40 -3.62 -2.85
CA VAL A 37 2.42 -4.45 -2.12
C VAL A 37 1.67 -5.34 -3.09
N GLU A 38 1.16 -4.79 -4.19
CA GLU A 38 0.47 -5.53 -5.25
C GLU A 38 1.29 -6.69 -5.80
N SER A 39 2.58 -6.44 -6.14
CA SER A 39 3.46 -7.52 -6.64
C SER A 39 3.70 -8.59 -5.58
N VAL A 40 3.97 -8.18 -4.33
CA VAL A 40 4.25 -9.12 -3.23
C VAL A 40 3.00 -9.91 -2.87
N TRP A 41 1.82 -9.30 -2.95
CA TRP A 41 0.54 -9.96 -2.73
C TRP A 41 0.21 -10.94 -3.85
N ASN A 42 0.47 -10.59 -5.10
CA ASN A 42 0.30 -11.53 -6.22
C ASN A 42 1.19 -12.75 -6.05
N ASP A 43 2.47 -12.55 -5.75
CA ASP A 43 3.41 -13.65 -5.52
C ASP A 43 2.96 -14.54 -4.34
N GLU A 44 2.53 -13.92 -3.23
CA GLU A 44 2.02 -14.63 -2.05
C GLU A 44 0.73 -15.42 -2.33
N VAL A 45 -0.19 -14.87 -3.11
CA VAL A 45 -1.45 -15.54 -3.47
C VAL A 45 -1.17 -16.81 -4.29
N GLU A 46 -0.32 -16.71 -5.31
CA GLU A 46 0.06 -17.86 -6.13
C GLU A 46 0.78 -18.93 -5.29
N GLU A 47 1.69 -18.52 -4.39
CA GLU A 47 2.38 -19.44 -3.48
C GLU A 47 1.40 -20.17 -2.55
N ARG A 48 0.42 -19.44 -1.98
CA ARG A 48 -0.58 -20.02 -1.06
C ARG A 48 -1.51 -20.99 -1.76
N ILE A 49 -1.99 -20.65 -2.95
CA ILE A 49 -2.83 -21.54 -3.76
C ILE A 49 -2.07 -22.82 -4.09
N GLY A 50 -0.83 -22.71 -4.60
CA GLY A 50 -0.02 -23.88 -4.92
C GLY A 50 0.30 -24.74 -3.69
N THR A 51 0.54 -24.13 -2.54
CA THR A 51 0.80 -24.86 -1.28
C THR A 51 -0.43 -25.64 -0.81
N TYR A 52 -1.62 -25.02 -0.95
CA TYR A 52 -2.90 -25.65 -0.66
C TYR A 52 -3.17 -26.85 -1.58
N GLU A 53 -3.07 -26.65 -2.90
CA GLU A 53 -3.32 -27.69 -3.91
C GLU A 53 -2.37 -28.89 -3.79
N ASN A 54 -1.12 -28.65 -3.37
CA ASN A 54 -0.14 -29.71 -3.15
C ASN A 54 -0.29 -30.43 -1.79
N GLY A 55 -1.31 -30.08 -0.98
CA GLY A 55 -1.56 -30.71 0.33
C GLY A 55 -0.52 -30.35 1.39
N ASN A 56 0.26 -29.30 1.15
CA ASN A 56 1.34 -28.85 2.06
C ASN A 56 0.85 -27.80 3.06
N LEU A 57 -0.41 -27.38 2.98
CA LEU A 57 -1.04 -26.48 3.93
C LEU A 57 -1.92 -27.27 4.91
N PRO A 58 -1.75 -27.10 6.24
CA PRO A 58 -2.71 -27.63 7.20
C PRO A 58 -4.09 -27.03 6.94
N GLU A 59 -5.06 -27.87 6.59
CA GLU A 59 -6.44 -27.47 6.36
C GLU A 59 -7.39 -28.06 7.41
N ILE A 60 -8.51 -27.40 7.64
CA ILE A 60 -9.61 -27.91 8.45
C ILE A 60 -10.80 -28.05 7.52
N HIS A 61 -11.41 -29.23 7.47
CA HIS A 61 -12.57 -29.42 6.62
C HIS A 61 -13.75 -28.57 7.09
N GLU A 62 -14.53 -28.10 6.11
CA GLU A 62 -15.76 -27.36 6.36
C GLU A 62 -16.67 -28.14 7.32
N ALA A 63 -16.83 -29.44 7.10
CA ALA A 63 -17.66 -30.31 7.93
C ALA A 63 -17.27 -30.28 9.42
N ASP A 64 -15.97 -30.28 9.72
CA ASP A 64 -15.43 -30.20 11.09
C ASP A 64 -15.64 -28.81 11.68
N THR A 65 -15.44 -27.77 10.87
CA THR A 65 -15.61 -26.36 11.27
C THR A 65 -17.06 -26.07 11.67
N PHE A 66 -18.03 -26.58 10.90
CA PHE A 66 -19.45 -26.36 11.13
C PHE A 66 -20.12 -27.40 12.05
N ALA A 67 -19.39 -28.41 12.53
CA ALA A 67 -19.92 -29.49 13.36
C ALA A 67 -20.65 -28.95 14.61
N LYS A 68 -20.11 -27.92 15.25
CA LYS A 68 -20.70 -27.27 16.44
C LYS A 68 -22.06 -26.57 16.21
N TYR A 69 -22.46 -26.38 14.95
CA TYR A 69 -23.70 -25.72 14.57
C TYR A 69 -24.76 -26.67 14.02
N LYS A 70 -24.44 -27.97 13.84
CA LYS A 70 -25.42 -28.99 13.47
C LYS A 70 -26.30 -29.29 14.69
N LYS A 71 -27.62 -29.10 14.55
CA LYS A 71 -28.64 -29.45 15.55
C LYS A 71 -28.94 -30.94 15.52
#